data_AF-A0AAV3X8F6-F1
#
_entry.id   AF-A0AAV3X8F6-F1
#
_cell.length_a   1.000
_cell.length_b   1.000
_cell.length_c   1.000
_cell.angle_alpha   90.00
_cell.angle_beta   90.00
_cell.angle_gamma   90.00
#
_symmetry.space_group_name_H-M   'P 1'
#
loop_
_entity.id
_entity.type
_entity.pdbx_description
1 polymer ?
#
loop_
_entity_poly.entity_id
_entity_poly.type
_entity_poly.pdbx_seq_one_letter_code
_entity_poly.pdbx_strand_id
1 'polypeptide(L)'
;MTTDTNMPVVAIVNDLEALISEIDNNPELSPWVVRLILKSIKDKAKKMATEFPPRLTSVSETENSEVFSDLPFLSTTKVKVLQQRRCV
;
A
#
# COMPACT_ATOMS: atom_id res chain seq x y z
N MET A 1 4.63 -18.38 -0.13
CA MET A 1 4.38 -17.07 -0.77
C MET A 1 4.45 -16.02 0.34
N THR A 2 5.57 -15.31 0.44
CA THR A 2 5.87 -14.31 1.50
C THR A 2 6.20 -12.94 0.91
N THR A 3 5.80 -12.70 -0.34
CA THR A 3 6.27 -11.59 -1.18
C THR A 3 5.54 -10.27 -0.97
N ASP A 4 4.38 -10.27 -0.31
CA ASP A 4 3.52 -9.07 -0.26
C ASP A 4 3.95 -8.03 0.77
N THR A 5 4.70 -8.42 1.81
CA THR A 5 5.03 -7.51 2.92
C THR A 5 6.10 -6.48 2.55
N ASN A 6 6.91 -6.76 1.53
CA ASN A 6 8.06 -5.92 1.16
C ASN A 6 7.80 -5.02 -0.06
N MET A 7 6.65 -5.15 -0.72
CA MET A 7 6.35 -4.41 -1.95
C MET A 7 6.48 -2.87 -1.80
N PRO A 8 6.08 -2.24 -0.67
CA PRO A 8 6.30 -0.81 -0.46
C PRO A 8 7.78 -0.44 -0.37
N VAL A 9 8.60 -1.29 0.25
CA VAL A 9 10.06 -1.05 0.40
C VAL A 9 10.74 -1.17 -0.96
N VAL A 10 10.40 -2.20 -1.73
CA VAL A 10 10.93 -2.40 -3.09
C VAL A 10 10.63 -1.21 -3.99
N ALA A 11 9.44 -0.62 -3.90
CA ALA A 11 9.09 0.58 -4.67
C ALA A 11 10.00 1.78 -4.35
N ILE A 12 10.38 1.98 -3.09
CA ILE A 12 11.30 3.06 -2.70
C ILE A 12 12.73 2.77 -3.17
N VAL A 13 13.17 1.52 -3.10
CA VAL A 13 14.49 1.11 -3.62
C VAL A 13 14.59 1.41 -5.11
N ASN A 14 13.58 1.01 -5.90
CA ASN A 14 13.56 1.24 -7.34
C ASN A 14 13.61 2.74 -7.69
N ASP A 15 12.87 3.59 -6.96
CA ASP A 15 12.90 5.04 -7.18
C ASP A 15 14.30 5.65 -6.91
N LEU A 16 15.01 5.13 -5.90
CA LEU A 16 16.35 5.57 -5.55
C LEU A 16 17.39 5.10 -6.58
N GLU A 17 17.29 3.85 -7.04
CA GLU A 17 18.17 3.32 -8.09
C GLU A 17 18.01 4.09 -9.40
N ALA A 18 16.79 4.47 -9.77
CA ALA A 18 16.52 5.32 -10.92
C ALA A 18 17.17 6.71 -10.77
N LEU A 19 17.07 7.33 -9.59
CA LEU A 19 17.72 8.61 -9.33
C LEU A 19 19.26 8.51 -9.40
N ILE A 20 19.84 7.45 -8.82
CA ILE A 20 21.29 7.22 -8.88
C ILE A 20 21.74 7.08 -10.33
N SER A 21 21.04 6.24 -11.10
CA SER A 21 21.33 6.05 -12.53
C SER A 21 21.25 7.37 -13.30
N GLU A 22 20.28 8.22 -13.01
CA GLU A 22 20.15 9.52 -13.67
C GLU A 22 21.30 10.47 -13.34
N ILE A 23 21.77 10.47 -12.07
CA ILE A 23 22.92 11.27 -11.63
C ILE A 23 24.22 10.76 -12.27
N ASP A 24 24.41 9.44 -12.33
CA ASP A 24 25.59 8.83 -12.93
C ASP A 24 25.69 9.12 -14.42
N ASN A 25 24.55 9.12 -15.13
CA ASN A 25 24.50 9.46 -16.56
C ASN A 25 24.53 10.97 -16.83
N ASN A 26 24.18 11.80 -15.84
CA ASN A 26 24.14 13.26 -15.97
C ASN A 26 24.79 13.94 -14.74
N PRO A 27 26.12 13.99 -14.64
CA PRO A 27 26.79 14.55 -13.47
C PRO A 27 26.54 16.05 -13.25
N GLU A 28 26.08 16.77 -14.28
CA GLU A 28 25.66 18.18 -14.19
C GLU A 28 24.20 18.35 -13.75
N LEU A 29 23.52 17.28 -13.31
CA LEU A 29 22.15 17.38 -12.81
C LEU A 29 22.08 18.41 -11.69
N SER A 30 21.20 19.39 -11.85
CA SER A 30 21.07 20.47 -10.88
C SER A 30 20.82 19.92 -9.47
N PRO A 31 21.59 20.37 -8.45
CA PRO A 31 21.35 19.99 -7.06
C PRO A 31 19.92 20.28 -6.59
N TRP A 32 19.27 21.29 -7.18
CA TRP A 32 17.88 21.62 -6.89
C TRP A 32 16.92 20.51 -7.36
N VAL A 33 17.16 19.94 -8.54
CA VAL A 33 16.37 18.84 -9.10
C VAL A 33 16.54 17.59 -8.24
N VAL A 34 17.78 17.24 -7.88
CA VAL A 34 18.06 16.11 -6.96
C VAL A 34 17.30 16.28 -5.65
N ARG A 35 17.34 17.48 -5.05
CA ARG A 35 16.59 17.77 -3.81
C ARG A 35 15.08 17.63 -3.99
N LEU A 36 14.54 18.04 -5.13
CA LEU A 36 13.10 17.94 -5.42
C LEU A 36 12.66 16.47 -5.51
N ILE A 37 13.42 15.65 -6.24
CA ILE A 37 13.13 14.22 -6.39
C ILE A 37 13.25 13.50 -5.05
N LEU A 38 14.33 13.75 -4.29
CA LEU A 38 14.50 13.15 -2.95
C LEU A 38 13.37 13.54 -1.99
N LYS A 39 12.88 14.80 -2.04
CA LYS A 39 11.70 15.21 -1.26
C LYS A 39 10.47 14.41 -1.65
N SER A 40 10.23 14.21 -2.95
CA SER A 40 9.11 13.41 -3.45
C SER A 40 9.19 11.95 -2.98
N ILE A 41 10.35 11.30 -3.10
CA ILE A 41 10.56 9.92 -2.63
C ILE A 41 10.31 9.80 -1.12
N LYS A 42 10.84 10.75 -0.34
CA LYS A 42 10.59 10.81 1.11
C LYS A 42 9.09 10.95 1.43
N ASP A 43 8.38 11.82 0.71
CA ASP A 43 6.95 12.03 0.95
C ASP A 43 6.12 10.81 0.55
N LYS A 44 6.51 10.09 -0.52
CA LYS A 44 5.95 8.79 -0.90
C LYS A 44 6.19 7.73 0.18
N ALA A 45 7.42 7.60 0.68
CA ALA A 45 7.76 6.67 1.76
C ALA A 45 6.98 6.95 3.05
N LYS A 46 6.80 8.23 3.41
CA LYS A 46 5.97 8.62 4.55
C LYS A 46 4.52 8.18 4.40
N LYS A 47 3.92 8.39 3.22
CA LYS A 47 2.55 7.93 2.93
C LYS A 47 2.42 6.42 3.03
N MET A 48 3.39 5.69 2.47
CA MET A 48 3.42 4.22 2.56
C MET A 48 3.51 3.72 3.99
N ALA A 49 4.32 4.37 4.84
CA ALA A 49 4.44 4.01 6.26
C ALA A 49 3.15 4.27 7.05
N THR A 50 2.35 5.26 6.67
CA THR A 50 1.05 5.55 7.31
C THR A 50 -0.10 4.68 6.79
N GLU A 51 -0.09 4.33 5.50
CA GLU A 51 -1.15 3.55 4.86
C GLU A 51 -0.96 2.04 5.07
N PHE A 52 0.28 1.57 5.20
CA PHE A 52 0.64 0.19 5.47
C PHE A 52 1.51 0.13 6.73
N PRO A 53 0.94 0.36 7.93
CA PRO A 53 1.70 0.16 9.15
C PRO A 53 2.21 -1.28 9.15
N PRO A 54 3.51 -1.52 9.46
CA PRO A 54 4.02 -2.87 9.57
C PRO A 54 3.11 -3.60 10.56
N ARG A 55 2.46 -4.68 10.10
CA ARG A 55 1.74 -5.58 11.01
C ARG A 55 2.80 -6.10 11.97
N LEU A 56 2.87 -5.51 13.16
CA LEU A 56 3.50 -6.11 14.32
C LEU A 56 2.67 -7.36 14.61
N THR A 57 3.04 -8.48 13.98
CA THR A 57 2.61 -9.79 14.42
C THR A 57 3.24 -9.99 15.80
N SER A 58 2.50 -9.61 16.84
CA SER A 58 2.69 -10.16 18.17
C SER A 58 2.57 -11.68 18.03
N VAL A 59 3.71 -12.36 18.16
CA VAL A 59 3.75 -13.81 18.27
C VAL A 59 3.07 -14.17 19.58
N SER A 60 1.78 -14.43 19.53
CA SER A 60 1.11 -15.32 20.46
C SER A 60 0.66 -16.51 19.63
N GLU A 61 1.50 -17.53 19.64
CA GLU A 61 1.16 -18.88 19.20
C GLU A 61 -0.13 -19.30 19.88
N THR A 62 -1.14 -19.64 19.08
CA THR A 62 -2.10 -20.65 19.48
C THR A 62 -2.63 -21.24 18.19
N GLU A 63 -2.17 -22.46 17.94
CA GLU A 63 -2.74 -23.40 16.99
C GLU A 63 -4.26 -23.31 17.02
N ASN A 64 -4.89 -23.17 15.85
CA ASN A 64 -5.97 -24.07 15.44
C ASN A 64 -6.12 -23.97 13.93
N SER A 65 -5.70 -25.06 13.30
CA SER A 65 -6.04 -25.47 11.94
C SER A 65 -7.55 -25.53 11.81
N GLU A 66 -8.13 -24.79 10.85
CA GLU A 66 -9.34 -25.26 10.17
C GLU A 66 -9.43 -24.67 8.77
N VAL A 67 -9.25 -25.57 7.82
CA VAL A 67 -9.46 -25.45 6.38
C VAL A 67 -10.92 -25.07 6.12
N PHE A 68 -11.18 -23.98 5.41
CA PHE A 68 -12.41 -23.86 4.63
C PHE A 68 -12.14 -23.17 3.29
N SER A 69 -12.23 -24.00 2.26
CA SER A 69 -12.19 -23.66 0.85
C SER A 69 -13.48 -22.95 0.41
N ASP A 70 -13.33 -22.12 -0.62
CA ASP A 70 -14.30 -21.83 -1.69
C ASP A 70 -15.46 -20.81 -1.51
N LEU A 71 -15.24 -19.64 -2.16
CA LEU A 71 -16.20 -18.84 -2.97
C LEU A 71 -17.27 -17.98 -2.24
N PRO A 72 -18.03 -17.12 -2.95
CA PRO A 72 -17.60 -15.92 -3.66
C PRO A 72 -18.30 -14.64 -3.14
N PHE A 73 -17.71 -13.50 -3.51
CA PHE A 73 -18.23 -12.12 -3.49
C PHE A 73 -19.76 -11.95 -3.37
N LEU A 74 -20.26 -11.56 -2.19
CA LEU A 74 -21.54 -10.88 -2.02
C LEU A 74 -21.41 -9.79 -0.95
N SER A 75 -21.00 -8.60 -1.38
CA SER A 75 -21.14 -7.39 -0.57
C SER A 75 -22.64 -7.11 -0.34
N THR A 76 -23.11 -7.34 0.88
CA THR A 76 -24.46 -6.99 1.30
C THR A 76 -24.60 -5.47 1.42
N THR A 77 -24.89 -4.79 0.33
CA THR A 77 -25.35 -3.39 0.35
C THR A 77 -26.78 -3.38 0.88
N LYS A 78 -26.96 -2.89 2.13
CA LYS A 78 -28.29 -2.68 2.72
C LYS A 78 -29.02 -1.55 1.99
N VAL A 79 -29.85 -1.88 1.00
CA VAL A 79 -30.85 -0.96 0.44
C VAL A 79 -32.03 -0.92 1.40
N LYS A 80 -32.19 0.20 2.10
CA LYS A 80 -33.36 0.46 2.97
C LYS A 80 -34.53 0.88 2.09
N VAL A 81 -35.39 -0.07 1.73
CA VAL A 81 -36.65 0.20 1.01
C VAL A 81 -37.58 0.98 1.93
N LEU A 82 -37.81 2.25 1.62
CA LEU A 82 -38.80 3.10 2.27
C LEU A 82 -40.18 2.80 1.65
N GLN A 83 -40.94 1.93 2.29
CA GLN A 83 -42.31 1.61 1.88
C GLN A 83 -43.27 2.63 2.52
N GLN A 84 -43.70 3.64 1.75
CA GLN A 84 -44.76 4.55 2.20
C GLN A 84 -46.07 4.20 1.50
N ARG A 85 -47.02 3.75 2.32
CA ARG A 85 -48.32 3.20 1.94
C ARG A 85 -49.21 4.27 1.29
N ARG A 86 -49.83 3.93 0.16
CA ARG A 86 -51.06 4.56 -0.34
C ARG A 86 -52.24 4.15 0.56
N CYS A 87 -53.01 5.11 1.04
CA CYS A 87 -54.40 4.90 1.44
C CYS A 87 -55.24 6.03 0.84
N VAL A 88 -56.18 5.58 -0.01
CA VAL A 88 -57.44 6.17 -0.54
C VAL A 88 -57.52 7.68 -0.71
#